data_AF-A0A317V6J9-F1
#
_entry.id   AF-A0A317V6J9-F1
#
_cell.length_a   1.000
_cell.length_b   1.000
_cell.length_c   1.000
_cell.angle_alpha   90.00
_cell.angle_beta   90.00
_cell.angle_gamma   90.00
#
_symmetry.space_group_name_H-M   'P 1'
#
loop_
_entity.id
_entity.type
_entity.pdbx_description
1 polymer ?
#
loop_
_entity_poly.entity_id
_entity_poly.type
_entity_poly.pdbx_seq_one_letter_code
_entity_poly.pdbx_strand_id
1 'polypeptide(L)'
;MSVLRRAYWIMADILLELSKPTFPFIGAIKHERLDGSITSPFEVFAKYCVGNAADYFDELACQHLYHLEHQRNDAVVDEIDCRKKYIARCLFRKISREISRGYCDGPFWLYCDDLRLESVLVEESSLAVTG
;
A
#
# COMPACT_ATOMS: atom_id res chain seq x y z
N MET A 1 -28.31 -5.66 -19.85
CA MET A 1 -27.51 -6.30 -18.76
C MET A 1 -28.06 -5.85 -17.42
N SER A 2 -28.06 -6.70 -16.40
CA SER A 2 -28.39 -6.28 -15.02
C SER A 2 -27.37 -5.26 -14.51
N VAL A 3 -27.77 -4.38 -13.58
CA VAL A 3 -26.90 -3.41 -12.90
C VAL A 3 -25.65 -4.07 -12.32
N LEU A 4 -25.82 -5.19 -11.62
CA LEU A 4 -24.73 -5.96 -11.02
C LEU A 4 -23.69 -6.41 -12.07
N ARG A 5 -24.15 -7.05 -13.14
CA ARG A 5 -23.29 -7.48 -14.25
C ARG A 5 -22.55 -6.30 -14.92
N ARG A 6 -23.17 -5.12 -15.00
CA ARG A 6 -22.52 -3.90 -15.53
C ARG A 6 -21.41 -3.41 -14.59
N ALA A 7 -21.66 -3.39 -13.28
CA ALA A 7 -20.67 -3.00 -12.27
C ALA A 7 -19.43 -3.92 -12.30
N TYR A 8 -19.62 -5.23 -12.32
CA TYR A 8 -18.51 -6.18 -12.41
C TYR A 8 -17.72 -6.06 -13.72
N TRP A 9 -18.39 -5.73 -14.82
CA TRP A 9 -17.71 -5.53 -16.10
C TRP A 9 -16.82 -4.28 -16.07
N ILE A 10 -17.32 -3.16 -15.53
CA ILE A 10 -16.53 -1.94 -15.35
C ILE A 10 -15.34 -2.19 -14.41
N MET A 11 -15.53 -2.91 -13.30
CA MET A 11 -14.44 -3.27 -12.40
C MET A 11 -13.37 -4.12 -13.08
N ALA A 12 -13.77 -5.06 -13.93
CA ALA A 12 -12.83 -5.86 -14.71
C ALA A 12 -12.02 -4.97 -15.66
N ASP A 13 -12.66 -4.02 -16.34
CA ASP A 13 -11.97 -3.07 -17.21
C ASP A 13 -10.98 -2.19 -16.43
N ILE A 14 -11.37 -1.70 -15.25
CA ILE A 14 -10.47 -0.92 -14.38
C ILE A 14 -9.27 -1.76 -13.94
N LEU A 15 -9.48 -2.99 -13.49
CA LEU A 15 -8.41 -3.90 -13.09
C LEU A 15 -7.45 -4.17 -14.26
N LEU A 16 -7.98 -4.34 -15.47
CA LEU A 16 -7.17 -4.51 -16.67
C LEU A 16 -6.35 -3.26 -16.97
N GLU A 17 -6.92 -2.06 -16.90
CA GLU A 17 -6.17 -0.81 -17.11
C GLU A 17 -5.10 -0.59 -16.04
N LEU A 18 -5.41 -0.83 -14.76
CA LEU A 18 -4.46 -0.69 -13.65
C LEU A 18 -3.32 -1.71 -13.68
N SER A 19 -3.48 -2.82 -14.39
CA SER A 19 -2.42 -3.82 -14.58
C SER A 19 -1.33 -3.40 -15.59
N LYS A 20 -1.63 -2.44 -16.47
CA LYS A 20 -0.72 -1.99 -17.54
C LYS A 20 0.43 -1.10 -17.08
N PRO A 21 0.24 -0.08 -16.21
CA PRO A 21 1.32 0.82 -15.85
C PRO A 21 2.41 0.11 -15.05
N THR A 22 3.65 0.41 -15.40
CA THR A 22 4.84 -0.04 -14.69
C THR A 22 5.67 1.16 -14.24
N PHE A 23 6.31 1.04 -13.08
CA PHE A 23 7.06 2.11 -12.44
C PHE A 23 8.52 1.70 -12.25
N PRO A 24 9.47 2.63 -12.42
CA PRO A 24 10.89 2.36 -12.22
C PRO A 24 11.28 2.24 -10.74
N PHE A 25 10.44 2.71 -9.83
CA PHE A 25 10.69 2.72 -8.39
C PHE A 25 9.42 2.39 -7.61
N ILE A 26 9.59 1.85 -6.40
CA ILE A 26 8.51 1.68 -5.42
C ILE A 26 8.50 2.92 -4.51
N GLY A 27 7.32 3.43 -4.19
CA GLY A 27 7.15 4.55 -3.26
C GLY A 27 6.23 5.64 -3.80
N ALA A 28 6.21 6.79 -3.12
CA ALA A 28 5.36 7.90 -3.50
C ALA A 28 5.74 8.45 -4.88
N ILE A 29 4.72 8.89 -5.63
CA ILE A 29 4.93 9.71 -6.83
C ILE A 29 5.66 10.98 -6.36
N LYS A 30 6.84 11.27 -6.91
CA LYS A 30 7.53 12.53 -6.66
C LYS A 30 6.63 13.67 -7.15
N HIS A 31 5.90 14.27 -6.23
CA HIS A 31 5.25 15.55 -6.47
C HIS A 31 6.19 16.60 -5.88
N GLU A 32 6.75 17.47 -6.70
CA GLU A 32 7.35 18.72 -6.20
C GLU A 32 6.22 19.51 -5.55
N ARG A 33 6.04 19.40 -4.24
CA ARG A 33 4.97 20.09 -3.54
C ARG A 33 5.52 21.07 -2.52
N LEU A 34 5.19 22.33 -2.78
CA LEU A 34 5.33 23.52 -1.94
C LEU A 34 4.88 23.22 -0.51
N ASP A 35 5.85 23.28 0.40
CA ASP A 35 5.84 23.95 1.70
C ASP A 35 4.47 24.04 2.40
N GLY A 36 4.12 23.01 3.19
CA GLY A 36 3.21 23.21 4.33
C GLY A 36 2.28 22.06 4.70
N SER A 37 2.59 21.41 5.84
CA SER A 37 1.71 20.60 6.71
C SER A 37 1.33 19.21 6.16
N ILE A 38 1.38 18.09 6.89
CA ILE A 38 1.32 17.78 8.32
C ILE A 38 2.21 16.53 8.50
N THR A 39 3.16 16.56 9.45
CA THR A 39 4.02 15.40 9.78
C THR A 39 3.24 14.24 10.39
N SER A 40 2.53 13.51 9.54
CA SER A 40 2.17 12.11 9.79
C SER A 40 3.46 11.28 9.82
N PRO A 41 3.57 10.23 10.63
CA PRO A 41 4.65 9.22 10.54
C PRO A 41 4.95 8.75 9.11
N PHE A 42 3.95 8.83 8.22
CA PHE A 42 4.12 8.64 6.78
C PHE A 42 5.20 9.55 6.16
N GLU A 43 5.36 10.81 6.58
CA GLU A 43 6.31 11.77 5.98
C GLU A 43 7.78 11.46 6.27
N VAL A 44 8.10 10.76 7.37
CA VAL A 44 9.49 10.42 7.71
C VAL A 44 10.09 9.44 6.70
N PHE A 45 9.26 8.60 6.08
CA PHE A 45 9.70 7.55 5.17
C PHE A 45 9.16 7.67 3.74
N ALA A 46 8.14 8.51 3.49
CA ALA A 46 7.63 8.81 2.15
C ALA A 46 8.62 9.57 1.24
N LYS A 47 9.81 9.93 1.74
CA LYS A 47 10.77 10.76 1.00
C LYS A 47 11.65 9.96 0.01
N TYR A 48 11.63 8.63 0.05
CA TYR A 48 12.56 7.80 -0.72
C TYR A 48 11.82 6.85 -1.67
N CYS A 49 12.01 7.08 -2.96
CA CYS A 49 11.74 6.06 -3.98
C CYS A 49 12.82 4.97 -3.82
N VAL A 50 12.40 3.71 -3.69
CA VAL A 50 13.33 2.57 -3.59
C VAL A 50 13.38 1.83 -4.93
N GLY A 51 14.58 1.36 -5.29
CA GLY A 51 14.87 0.78 -6.61
C GLY A 51 14.64 -0.72 -6.72
N ASN A 52 14.47 -1.42 -5.59
CA ASN A 52 14.22 -2.85 -5.57
C ASN A 52 13.26 -3.24 -4.42
N ALA A 53 12.61 -4.39 -4.57
CA ALA A 53 11.64 -4.90 -3.61
C ALA A 53 12.26 -5.30 -2.26
N ALA A 54 13.52 -5.73 -2.22
CA ALA A 54 14.16 -6.11 -0.96
C ALA A 54 14.30 -4.89 -0.03
N ASP A 55 14.78 -3.78 -0.57
CA ASP A 55 14.92 -2.52 0.18
C ASP A 55 13.54 -1.96 0.58
N TYR A 56 12.54 -2.09 -0.31
CA TYR A 56 11.16 -1.76 0.03
C TYR A 56 10.64 -2.56 1.24
N PHE A 57 10.85 -3.87 1.26
CA PHE A 57 10.36 -4.72 2.36
C PHE A 57 11.14 -4.52 3.66
N ASP A 58 12.45 -4.21 3.61
CA ASP A 58 13.21 -3.86 4.82
C ASP A 58 12.76 -2.51 5.40
N GLU A 59 12.47 -1.52 4.53
CA GLU A 59 11.90 -0.24 4.93
C GLU A 59 10.50 -0.41 5.54
N LEU A 60 9.62 -1.16 4.87
CA LEU A 60 8.27 -1.47 5.38
C LEU A 60 8.34 -2.20 6.73
N ALA A 61 9.32 -3.08 6.94
CA ALA A 61 9.53 -3.74 8.22
C ALA A 61 9.95 -2.76 9.32
N CYS A 62 10.80 -1.77 9.00
CA CYS A 62 11.18 -0.70 9.91
C CYS A 62 9.97 0.17 10.27
N GLN A 63 9.17 0.56 9.27
CA GLN A 63 7.91 1.31 9.47
C GLN A 63 6.93 0.57 10.38
N HIS A 64 6.74 -0.74 10.17
CA HIS A 64 5.84 -1.53 11.01
C HIS A 64 6.24 -1.54 12.49
N LEU A 65 7.54 -1.62 12.79
CA LEU A 65 8.05 -1.56 14.16
C LEU A 65 7.89 -0.15 14.74
N TYR A 66 8.23 0.88 13.95
CA TYR A 66 8.04 2.27 14.36
C TYR A 66 6.58 2.58 14.69
N HIS A 67 5.63 2.12 13.86
CA HIS A 67 4.20 2.26 14.11
C HIS A 67 3.75 1.56 15.38
N LEU A 68 4.26 0.35 15.65
CA LEU A 68 3.89 -0.35 16.89
C LEU A 68 4.32 0.44 18.14
N GLU A 69 5.46 1.13 18.08
CA GLU A 69 6.00 1.92 19.19
C GLU A 69 5.28 3.27 19.36
N HIS A 70 4.91 3.94 18.27
CA HIS A 70 4.49 5.35 18.31
C HIS A 70 2.99 5.59 18.04
N GLN A 71 2.25 4.62 17.51
CA GLN A 71 0.85 4.83 17.12
C GLN A 71 -0.05 4.97 18.36
N ARG A 72 -0.69 6.13 18.51
CA ARG A 72 -1.49 6.50 19.69
C ARG A 72 -2.98 6.10 19.64
N ASN A 73 -3.42 5.42 18.58
CA ASN A 73 -4.85 5.18 18.30
C ASN A 73 -5.32 3.78 18.75
N ASP A 74 -5.21 3.45 20.04
CA ASP A 74 -5.61 2.13 20.59
C ASP A 74 -5.08 0.95 19.75
N ALA A 75 -3.85 1.12 19.23
CA ALA A 75 -3.23 0.18 18.30
C ALA A 75 -2.96 -1.19 18.93
N VAL A 76 -3.08 -1.28 20.25
CA VAL A 76 -2.89 -2.47 21.07
C VAL A 76 -4.05 -2.55 22.06
N VAL A 77 -4.72 -3.70 22.10
CA VAL A 77 -5.87 -3.94 22.99
C VAL A 77 -5.41 -4.37 24.39
N ASP A 78 -4.41 -5.24 24.48
CA ASP A 78 -3.84 -5.76 25.72
C ASP A 78 -2.38 -6.24 25.51
N GLU A 79 -1.74 -6.74 26.58
CA GLU A 79 -0.36 -7.25 26.52
C GLU A 79 -0.19 -8.42 25.53
N ILE A 80 -1.18 -9.31 25.45
CA ILE A 80 -1.13 -10.49 24.59
C ILE A 80 -1.20 -10.06 23.12
N ASP A 81 -2.08 -9.13 22.80
CA ASP A 81 -2.21 -8.50 21.48
C ASP A 81 -0.92 -7.76 21.10
N CYS A 82 -0.35 -6.98 22.03
CA CYS A 82 0.94 -6.31 21.84
C CYS A 82 2.04 -7.30 21.45
N ARG A 83 2.18 -8.37 22.24
CA ARG A 83 3.18 -9.41 22.02
C ARG A 83 2.98 -10.12 20.67
N LYS A 84 1.74 -10.46 20.31
CA LYS A 84 1.42 -11.05 19.00
C LYS A 84 1.80 -10.11 17.86
N LYS A 85 1.44 -8.83 17.95
CA LYS A 85 1.77 -7.79 16.96
C LYS A 85 3.26 -7.56 16.82
N TYR A 86 4.00 -7.57 17.92
CA TYR A 86 5.46 -7.47 17.94
C TYR A 86 6.11 -8.68 17.25
N ILE A 87 5.74 -9.90 17.66
CA ILE A 87 6.26 -11.14 17.07
C ILE A 87 5.97 -11.19 15.56
N ALA A 88 4.75 -10.85 15.14
CA ALA A 88 4.38 -10.83 13.72
C ALA A 88 5.27 -9.87 12.91
N ARG A 89 5.58 -8.68 13.43
CA ARG A 89 6.46 -7.70 12.77
C ARG A 89 7.92 -8.14 12.75
N CYS A 90 8.41 -8.79 13.80
CA CYS A 90 9.74 -9.39 13.81
C CYS A 90 9.86 -10.53 12.78
N LEU A 91 8.82 -11.38 12.67
CA LEU A 91 8.76 -12.43 11.67
C LEU A 91 8.73 -11.84 10.25
N PHE A 92 7.92 -10.82 10.02
CA PHE A 92 7.90 -10.08 8.75
C PHE A 92 9.30 -9.55 8.38
N ARG A 93 9.99 -8.90 9.32
CA ARG A 93 11.36 -8.39 9.12
C ARG A 93 12.38 -9.49 8.84
N LYS A 94 12.20 -10.66 9.44
CA LYS A 94 13.06 -11.82 9.17
C LYS A 94 12.85 -12.31 7.73
N ILE A 95 11.59 -12.50 7.35
CA ILE A 95 11.22 -12.96 6.00
C ILE A 95 11.70 -11.96 4.95
N SER A 96 11.50 -10.65 5.16
CA SER A 96 11.93 -9.63 4.19
C SER A 96 13.42 -9.69 3.85
N ARG A 97 14.26 -10.05 4.84
CA ARG A 97 15.71 -10.22 4.68
C ARG A 97 16.12 -11.52 4.02
N GLU A 98 15.23 -12.52 4.01
CA GLU A 98 15.44 -13.83 3.40
C GLU A 98 14.94 -13.90 1.95
N ILE A 99 14.27 -12.85 1.45
CA ILE A 99 13.82 -12.77 0.06
C ILE A 99 15.01 -12.80 -0.90
N SER A 100 14.91 -13.64 -1.95
CA SER A 100 15.92 -13.71 -3.00
C SER A 100 16.04 -12.37 -3.73
N ARG A 101 17.22 -11.75 -3.66
CA ARG A 101 17.51 -10.49 -4.33
C ARG A 101 17.49 -10.59 -5.87
N GLY A 102 17.59 -11.81 -6.43
CA GLY A 102 17.60 -12.03 -7.87
C GLY A 102 16.28 -11.71 -8.59
N TYR A 103 15.19 -11.51 -7.85
CA TYR A 103 13.86 -11.18 -8.39
C TYR A 103 13.30 -9.87 -7.83
N CYS A 104 14.15 -9.05 -7.20
CA CYS A 104 13.70 -7.83 -6.54
C CYS A 104 13.80 -6.58 -7.42
N ASP A 105 14.45 -6.67 -8.57
CA ASP A 105 14.60 -5.54 -9.49
C ASP A 105 13.30 -5.29 -10.27
N GLY A 106 13.12 -4.03 -10.66
CA GLY A 106 11.96 -3.58 -11.42
C GLY A 106 11.92 -4.10 -12.88
N PRO A 107 10.87 -3.72 -13.63
CA PRO A 107 9.90 -2.68 -13.28
C PRO A 107 8.78 -3.17 -12.34
N PHE A 108 8.17 -2.24 -11.61
CA PHE A 108 7.15 -2.54 -10.59
C PHE A 108 5.74 -2.25 -11.10
N TRP A 109 4.79 -3.14 -10.85
CA TRP A 109 3.38 -2.91 -11.17
C TRP A 109 2.66 -2.13 -10.08
N LEU A 110 1.60 -1.42 -10.46
CA LEU A 110 0.68 -0.86 -9.49
C LEU A 110 -0.04 -1.98 -8.75
N TYR A 111 -0.02 -1.92 -7.42
CA TYR A 111 -0.77 -2.81 -6.56
C TYR A 111 -1.66 -1.98 -5.63
N CYS A 112 -2.92 -2.36 -5.51
CA CYS A 112 -3.87 -1.72 -4.60
C CYS A 112 -4.50 -2.80 -3.73
N ASP A 113 -4.19 -2.76 -2.43
CA ASP A 113 -4.56 -3.82 -1.47
C ASP A 113 -6.07 -3.88 -1.20
N ASP A 114 -6.77 -2.77 -1.38
CA ASP A 114 -8.21 -2.64 -1.07
C ASP A 114 -9.06 -2.29 -2.31
N LEU A 115 -8.64 -2.72 -3.50
CA LEU A 115 -9.42 -2.48 -4.71
C LEU A 115 -10.58 -3.47 -4.81
N ARG A 116 -11.73 -3.08 -4.25
CA ARG A 116 -12.96 -3.87 -4.20
C ARG A 116 -14.14 -3.04 -4.67
N LEU A 117 -15.26 -3.70 -4.98
CA LEU A 117 -16.44 -3.00 -5.50
C LEU A 117 -16.97 -1.93 -4.52
N GLU A 118 -16.77 -2.16 -3.22
CA GLU A 118 -17.14 -1.24 -2.13
C GLU A 118 -16.23 -0.01 -2.06
N SER A 119 -15.03 -0.05 -2.64
CA SER A 119 -14.07 1.05 -2.64
C SER A 119 -14.22 1.99 -3.85
N VAL A 120 -15.23 1.76 -4.70
CA VAL A 120 -15.43 2.51 -5.95
C VAL A 120 -16.68 3.38 -5.87
N LEU A 121 -16.50 4.67 -6.11
CA LEU A 121 -17.61 5.62 -6.17
C LEU A 121 -18.28 5.53 -7.54
N VAL A 122 -19.60 5.58 -7.53
CA VAL A 122 -20.43 5.51 -8.73
C VAL A 122 -21.41 6.66 -8.70
N GLU A 123 -21.50 7.39 -9.81
CA GLU A 123 -22.52 8.41 -9.98
C GLU A 123 -23.89 7.76 -10.16
N GLU A 124 -24.85 8.12 -9.31
CA GLU A 124 -26.17 7.48 -9.25
C GLU A 124 -26.97 7.60 -10.56
N SER A 125 -26.85 8.73 -11.26
CA SER A 125 -27.62 9.05 -12.47
C SER A 125 -27.09 8.33 -13.73
N SER A 126 -25.78 8.14 -13.84
CA SER A 126 -25.11 7.60 -15.03
C SER A 126 -24.59 6.17 -14.82
N LEU A 127 -24.47 5.74 -13.56
CA LEU A 127 -23.72 4.58 -13.12
C LEU A 127 -22.27 4.58 -13.62
N ALA A 128 -21.70 5.77 -13.87
CA ALA A 128 -20.30 5.93 -14.21
C ALA A 128 -19.45 5.83 -12.94
N VAL A 129 -18.32 5.13 -13.03
CA VAL A 129 -17.32 5.14 -11.97
C VAL A 129 -16.66 6.51 -11.93
N THR A 130 -16.60 7.09 -10.73
CA THR A 130 -15.98 8.39 -10.47
C THR A 130 -14.90 8.22 -9.38
N GLY A 131 -13.81 8.99 -9.49
CA GLY A 131 -12.65 8.85 -8.60
C GLY A 131 -11.37 9.29 -9.26
#